data_AF-A0A1X0HS74-F1
#
_entry.id   AF-A0A1X0HS74-F1
#
_cell.length_a   1.000
_cell.length_b   1.000
_cell.length_c   1.000
_cell.angle_alpha   90.00
_cell.angle_beta   90.00
_cell.angle_gamma   90.00
#
_symmetry.space_group_name_H-M   'P 1'
#
loop_
_entity.id
_entity.type
_entity.pdbx_description
1 polymer ?
#
loop_
_entity_poly.entity_id
_entity_poly.type
_entity_poly.pdbx_seq_one_letter_code
_entity_poly.pdbx_strand_id
1 'polypeptide(L)'
;LVPSSPARAYGLLLAAIDDPDPVIFLEPTRLYRMNPQPLADDARRLPLDSCFTLREGGDLTLVSWGASVHETQQAAERLAQ
;
A
#
# COMPACT_ATOMS: atom_id res chain seq x y z
N LEU A 1 -6.42 -3.72 -7.50
CA LEU A 1 -5.76 -3.18 -6.27
C LEU A 1 -4.45 -3.91 -6.02
N VAL A 2 -3.41 -3.20 -5.55
CA VAL A 2 -2.08 -3.79 -5.27
C VAL A 2 -1.54 -3.23 -3.94
N PRO A 3 -1.73 -3.93 -2.80
CA PRO A 3 -1.33 -3.42 -1.49
C PRO A 3 0.20 -3.43 -1.30
N SER A 4 0.71 -2.49 -0.49
CA SER A 4 2.15 -2.36 -0.23
C SER A 4 2.55 -2.54 1.25
N SER A 5 1.58 -2.81 2.14
CA SER A 5 1.82 -3.09 3.56
C SER A 5 0.71 -3.99 4.13
N PRO A 6 0.94 -4.71 5.25
CA PRO A 6 -0.09 -5.52 5.90
C PRO A 6 -1.37 -4.74 6.20
N ALA A 7 -1.26 -3.54 6.78
CA ALA A 7 -2.42 -2.70 7.09
C ALA A 7 -3.22 -2.29 5.83
N ARG A 8 -2.52 -2.01 4.71
CA ARG A 8 -3.20 -1.73 3.44
C ARG A 8 -3.84 -2.96 2.84
N ALA A 9 -3.15 -4.12 2.91
CA ALA A 9 -3.70 -5.38 2.43
C ALA A 9 -5.01 -5.70 3.15
N TYR A 10 -5.04 -5.58 4.48
CA TYR A 10 -6.24 -5.79 5.28
C TYR A 10 -7.40 -4.87 4.87
N GLY A 11 -7.20 -3.55 4.97
CA GLY A 11 -8.31 -2.62 4.75
C GLY A 11 -8.77 -2.52 3.30
N LEU A 12 -7.87 -2.68 2.32
CA LEU A 12 -8.23 -2.68 0.91
C LEU A 12 -8.90 -3.99 0.49
N LEU A 13 -8.52 -5.14 1.08
CA LEU A 13 -9.18 -6.41 0.80
C LEU A 13 -10.61 -6.42 1.34
N LEU A 14 -10.82 -5.93 2.57
CA LEU A 14 -12.16 -5.78 3.13
C LEU A 14 -13.04 -4.88 2.25
N ALA A 15 -12.50 -3.74 1.81
CA ALA A 15 -13.21 -2.85 0.91
C ALA A 15 -13.51 -3.50 -0.45
N ALA A 16 -12.58 -4.29 -1.00
CA ALA A 16 -12.77 -5.03 -2.25
C ALA A 16 -13.84 -6.13 -2.14
N ILE A 17 -13.99 -6.76 -0.98
CA ILE A 17 -15.05 -7.74 -0.71
C ILE A 17 -16.42 -7.08 -0.66
N ASP A 18 -16.49 -5.87 -0.10
CA ASP A 18 -17.75 -5.12 0.05
C ASP A 18 -18.17 -4.36 -1.22
N ASP A 19 -17.30 -4.29 -2.25
CA ASP A 19 -17.54 -3.51 -3.46
C ASP A 19 -18.60 -4.18 -4.38
N PRO A 20 -19.57 -3.42 -4.91
CA PRO A 20 -20.59 -3.96 -5.82
C PRO A 20 -20.02 -4.40 -7.18
N ASP A 21 -18.85 -3.89 -7.58
CA ASP A 21 -18.18 -4.20 -8.84
C ASP A 21 -17.10 -5.28 -8.66
N PRO A 22 -16.78 -6.06 -9.71
CA PRO A 22 -15.73 -7.08 -9.62
C PRO A 22 -14.34 -6.44 -9.43
N VAL A 23 -13.65 -6.83 -8.35
CA VAL A 23 -12.31 -6.32 -8.02
C VAL A 23 -11.22 -7.38 -8.23
N ILE A 24 -10.17 -7.03 -8.99
CA ILE A 24 -8.94 -7.81 -9.07
C ILE A 24 -7.96 -7.34 -7.98
N PHE A 25 -7.62 -8.23 -7.06
CA PHE A 25 -6.67 -7.98 -5.98
C PHE A 25 -5.35 -8.72 -6.24
N LEU A 26 -4.25 -7.99 -6.44
CA LEU A 26 -2.94 -8.57 -6.76
C LEU A 26 -2.06 -8.51 -5.52
N GLU A 27 -1.79 -9.65 -4.91
CA GLU A 27 -0.98 -9.78 -3.70
C GLU A 27 0.51 -9.95 -4.05
N PRO A 28 1.38 -8.95 -3.80
CA PRO A 28 2.80 -9.09 -4.16
C PRO A 28 3.48 -10.10 -3.25
N THR A 29 3.77 -11.29 -3.78
CA THR A 29 4.32 -12.43 -3.00
C THR A 29 5.60 -12.08 -2.23
N ARG A 30 6.42 -11.16 -2.76
CA ARG A 30 7.62 -10.65 -2.11
C ARG A 30 7.35 -10.00 -0.74
N LEU A 31 6.16 -9.45 -0.52
CA LEU A 31 5.82 -8.71 0.71
C LEU A 31 5.33 -9.60 1.85
N TYR A 32 4.85 -10.83 1.60
CA TYR A 32 4.22 -11.67 2.63
C TYR A 32 5.07 -11.90 3.88
N ARG A 33 6.39 -11.97 3.72
CA ARG A 33 7.33 -12.29 4.81
C ARG A 33 8.35 -11.18 5.07
N MET A 34 8.20 -10.04 4.41
CA MET A 34 9.23 -8.99 4.42
C MET A 34 9.17 -8.11 5.67
N ASN A 35 7.97 -7.72 6.11
CA ASN A 35 7.82 -6.80 7.23
C ASN A 35 6.55 -7.12 8.06
N PRO A 36 6.64 -8.02 9.05
CA PRO A 36 5.51 -8.32 9.93
C PRO A 36 5.13 -7.08 10.74
N GLN A 37 3.84 -6.78 10.81
CA GLN A 37 3.31 -5.63 11.55
C GLN A 37 2.17 -6.11 12.45
N PRO A 38 2.11 -5.66 13.72
CA PRO A 38 0.95 -5.91 14.55
C PRO A 38 -0.27 -5.23 13.90
N LEU A 39 -1.36 -5.98 13.78
CA LEU A 39 -2.58 -5.53 13.17
C LEU A 39 -3.76 -5.89 14.09
N ALA A 40 -4.62 -4.91 14.36
CA ALA A 40 -5.88 -5.15 15.05
C ALA A 40 -6.93 -5.60 14.03
N ASP A 41 -7.75 -6.58 14.40
CA ASP A 41 -8.91 -6.98 13.60
C ASP A 41 -10.10 -6.07 13.92
N ASP A 42 -10.04 -4.83 13.41
CA ASP A 42 -10.99 -3.75 13.69
C ASP A 42 -12.04 -3.54 12.58
N ALA A 43 -12.02 -4.41 11.58
CA ALA A 43 -12.82 -4.37 10.37
C ALA A 43 -12.73 -3.02 9.62
N ARG A 44 -11.60 -2.30 9.74
CA ARG A 44 -11.44 -1.01 9.07
C ARG A 44 -11.20 -1.17 7.57
N ARG A 45 -12.09 -0.59 6.77
CA ARG A 45 -11.96 -0.48 5.30
C ARG A 45 -11.06 0.69 4.94
N LEU A 46 -10.42 0.60 3.77
CA LEU A 46 -9.68 1.70 3.15
C LEU A 46 -10.32 2.09 1.81
N PRO A 47 -10.22 3.37 1.41
CA PRO A 47 -10.77 3.82 0.13
C PRO A 47 -10.05 3.17 -1.05
N LEU A 48 -10.81 2.69 -2.04
CA LEU A 48 -10.29 1.98 -3.22
C LEU A 48 -9.81 2.91 -4.34
N ASP A 49 -10.38 4.12 -4.40
CA ASP A 49 -10.20 5.13 -5.43
C ASP A 49 -9.19 6.23 -5.03
N SER A 50 -8.46 6.01 -3.94
CA SER A 50 -7.55 7.00 -3.36
C SER A 50 -6.12 6.50 -3.30
N CYS A 51 -5.17 7.40 -3.55
CA CYS A 51 -3.76 7.15 -3.30
C CYS A 51 -3.38 7.53 -1.86
N PHE A 52 -2.25 7.01 -1.38
CA PHE A 52 -1.70 7.33 -0.07
C PHE A 52 -0.39 8.09 -0.22
N THR A 53 -0.31 9.29 0.35
CA THR A 53 0.96 10.01 0.49
C THR A 53 1.76 9.39 1.62
N LEU A 54 2.91 8.79 1.30
CA LEU A 54 3.76 8.11 2.28
C LEU A 54 4.87 9.01 2.83
N ARG A 55 5.24 10.03 2.07
CA ARG A 55 6.26 11.01 2.38
C ARG A 55 5.93 12.29 1.64
N GLU A 56 5.95 13.42 2.35
CA GLU A 56 5.83 14.74 1.73
C GLU A 56 7.17 15.21 1.13
N GLY A 57 7.11 16.06 0.12
CA GLY A 57 8.26 16.64 -0.56
C GLY A 57 7.85 17.80 -1.46
N GLY A 58 8.82 18.64 -1.84
CA GLY A 58 8.56 19.84 -2.66
C GLY A 58 9.12 19.79 -4.09
N ASP A 59 10.13 18.96 -4.35
CA ASP A 59 10.89 19.04 -5.60
C ASP A 59 10.38 18.09 -6.70
N LEU A 60 9.85 16.93 -6.29
CA LEU A 60 9.39 15.88 -7.22
C LEU A 60 8.36 14.96 -6.57
N THR A 61 7.55 14.31 -7.41
CA THR A 61 6.55 13.31 -7.00
C THR A 61 6.97 11.92 -7.46
N LEU A 62 7.05 10.98 -6.53
CA LEU A 62 7.30 9.56 -6.81
C LEU A 62 5.99 8.78 -6.70
N VAL A 63 5.56 8.13 -7.79
CA VAL A 63 4.36 7.29 -7.82
C VAL A 63 4.77 5.82 -7.95
N SER A 64 4.24 4.97 -7.08
CA SER A 64 4.60 3.55 -6.98
C SER A 64 3.47 2.76 -6.31
N TRP A 65 3.48 1.43 -6.45
CA TRP A 65 2.50 0.53 -5.85
C TRP A 65 3.09 -0.84 -5.52
N GLY A 66 2.38 -1.65 -4.73
CA GLY A 66 2.83 -3.00 -4.41
C GLY A 66 4.23 -3.05 -3.80
N ALA A 67 5.04 -4.00 -4.27
CA ALA A 67 6.36 -4.23 -3.72
C ALA A 67 7.38 -3.11 -4.04
N SER A 68 7.22 -2.39 -5.16
CA SER A 68 8.15 -1.33 -5.58
C SER A 68 8.11 -0.10 -4.68
N VAL A 69 7.07 0.05 -3.84
CA VAL A 69 6.99 1.12 -2.84
C VAL A 69 8.20 1.12 -1.92
N HIS A 70 8.75 -0.05 -1.60
CA HIS A 70 9.93 -0.16 -0.75
C HIS A 70 11.16 0.47 -1.41
N GLU A 71 11.47 0.12 -2.65
CA GLU A 71 12.57 0.72 -3.42
C GLU A 71 12.33 2.22 -3.66
N THR A 72 11.08 2.61 -3.92
CA THR A 72 10.73 4.03 -4.09
C THR A 72 11.01 4.83 -2.82
N GLN A 73 10.70 4.31 -1.63
CA GLN A 73 11.01 4.97 -0.36
C GLN A 73 12.52 5.08 -0.15
N GLN A 74 13.28 4.01 -0.38
CA GLN A 74 14.75 4.04 -0.29
C GLN A 74 15.37 5.06 -1.25
N ALA A 75 14.87 5.14 -2.48
CA ALA A 75 15.31 6.15 -3.44
C ALA A 75 14.99 7.57 -2.96
N ALA A 76 13.79 7.77 -2.39
CA ALA A 76 13.38 9.06 -1.83
C ALA A 76 14.30 9.50 -0.67
N GLU A 77 14.71 8.57 0.21
CA GLU A 77 15.66 8.83 1.29
C GLU A 77 17.04 9.22 0.75
N ARG A 78 17.52 8.54 -0.30
CA ARG A 78 18.82 8.85 -0.93
C ARG A 78 18.83 10.20 -1.64
N LEU A 79 17.71 10.58 -2.28
CA LEU A 79 17.56 11.88 -2.95
C LEU A 79 17.40 13.05 -1.95
N ALA A 80 17.11 12.77 -0.68
CA ALA A 80 16.96 13.78 0.36
C ALA A 80 18.30 14.21 0.99
N GLN A 81 19.39 13.51 0.68
CA GLN A 81 20.76 13.80 1.11
C GLN A 81 21.38 14.84 0.18
#